data_AF-A0A176U4B9-F1
#
_entry.id   AF-A0A176U4B9-F1
#
_cell.length_a   1.000
_cell.length_b   1.000
_cell.length_c   1.000
_cell.angle_alpha   90.00
_cell.angle_beta   90.00
_cell.angle_gamma   90.00
#
_symmetry.space_group_name_H-M   'P 1'
#
loop_
_entity.id
_entity.type
_entity.pdbx_description
1 polymer ?
#
loop_
_entity_poly.entity_id
_entity_poly.type
_entity_poly.pdbx_seq_one_letter_code
_entity_poly.pdbx_strand_id
1 'polypeptide(L)'
;MKIRTDFVTNSSSSSFILAKKSGLNEKQKAAILQFIEETFLGQKILSPENSDAEINEAIEEDYDIENNEDKIRKALSEGKTICEGILAFEERDCICTDEGNYDLPDICQAIWHILEENSEGNFDVINDDLEY
;
A
#
# COMPACT_ATOMS: atom_id res chain seq x y z
N MET A 1 25.28 9.08 -13.85
CA MET A 1 25.46 7.98 -14.82
C MET A 1 26.46 6.97 -14.24
N LYS A 2 25.98 5.92 -13.58
CA LYS A 2 26.82 4.78 -13.17
C LYS A 2 26.70 3.73 -14.26
N ILE A 3 27.79 3.44 -14.97
CA ILE A 3 27.80 2.52 -16.12
C ILE A 3 27.77 1.09 -15.57
N ARG A 4 26.63 0.41 -15.69
CA ARG A 4 26.51 -1.04 -15.49
C ARG A 4 26.89 -1.72 -16.81
N THR A 5 28.13 -2.18 -16.92
CA THR A 5 28.52 -3.07 -18.02
C THR A 5 28.07 -4.48 -17.67
N ASP A 6 26.84 -4.79 -18.06
CA ASP A 6 26.46 -6.07 -18.65
C ASP A 6 25.14 -5.82 -19.40
N PHE A 7 25.06 -6.32 -20.62
CA PHE A 7 23.99 -6.04 -21.58
C PHE A 7 22.59 -6.28 -20.98
N VAL A 8 21.92 -5.21 -20.53
CA VAL A 8 20.48 -5.22 -20.27
C VAL A 8 19.81 -4.51 -21.43
N THR A 9 19.49 -5.28 -22.46
CA THR A 9 18.46 -4.89 -23.40
C THR A 9 17.13 -4.88 -22.64
N ASN A 10 16.67 -3.70 -22.22
CA ASN A 10 15.25 -3.42 -21.93
C ASN A 10 14.52 -4.48 -21.10
N SER A 11 15.12 -4.92 -19.98
CA SER A 11 14.48 -5.87 -19.07
C SER A 11 13.66 -5.15 -18.01
N SER A 12 12.48 -5.69 -17.73
CA SER A 12 11.52 -5.25 -16.72
C SER A 12 12.01 -5.49 -15.28
N SER A 13 13.29 -5.26 -15.00
CA SER A 13 13.92 -5.69 -13.75
C SER A 13 15.06 -4.79 -13.30
N SER A 14 14.97 -4.33 -12.06
CA SER A 14 16.06 -3.67 -11.33
C SER A 14 16.91 -4.66 -10.54
N SER A 15 18.16 -4.31 -10.26
CA SER A 15 19.04 -5.12 -9.40
C SER A 15 19.77 -4.27 -8.37
N PHE A 16 19.92 -4.83 -7.17
CA PHE A 16 20.49 -4.15 -6.02
C PHE A 16 21.50 -5.01 -5.25
N ILE A 17 22.37 -4.34 -4.50
CA ILE A 17 23.29 -4.88 -3.49
C ILE A 17 23.09 -4.04 -2.25
N LEU A 18 22.78 -4.68 -1.12
CA LEU A 18 22.61 -4.03 0.17
C LEU A 18 23.34 -4.79 1.28
N ALA A 19 23.76 -4.07 2.31
CA ALA A 19 24.14 -4.63 3.59
C ALA A 19 23.03 -4.34 4.61
N LYS A 20 22.74 -5.30 5.48
CA LYS A 20 21.77 -5.09 6.57
C LYS A 20 22.12 -5.90 7.80
N LYS A 21 21.66 -5.46 8.97
CA LYS A 21 21.73 -6.29 10.19
C LYS A 21 20.61 -7.34 10.16
N SER A 22 20.53 -8.17 11.20
CA SER A 22 19.49 -9.21 11.27
C SER A 22 18.10 -8.61 11.43
N GLY A 23 17.15 -9.02 10.59
CA GLY A 23 15.76 -8.50 10.60
C GLY A 23 15.61 -7.04 10.17
N LEU A 24 14.36 -6.57 10.18
CA LEU A 24 14.01 -5.15 10.11
C LEU A 24 13.95 -4.57 11.53
N ASN A 25 14.28 -3.29 11.68
CA ASN A 25 14.12 -2.60 12.96
C ASN A 25 12.63 -2.22 13.18
N GLU A 26 12.29 -1.76 14.39
CA GLU A 26 10.89 -1.43 14.72
C GLU A 26 10.35 -0.23 13.93
N LYS A 27 11.19 0.75 13.57
CA LYS A 27 10.75 1.89 12.74
C LYS A 27 10.40 1.47 11.32
N GLN A 28 11.24 0.63 10.70
CA GLN A 28 10.98 0.05 9.39
C GLN A 28 9.67 -0.77 9.39
N LYS A 29 9.46 -1.60 10.43
CA LYS A 29 8.21 -2.37 10.56
C LYS A 29 7.00 -1.45 10.71
N ALA A 30 7.08 -0.47 11.60
CA ALA A 30 5.98 0.47 11.85
C ALA A 30 5.63 1.26 10.58
N ALA A 31 6.63 1.76 9.85
CA ALA A 31 6.42 2.52 8.63
C ALA A 31 5.84 1.67 7.49
N ILE A 32 6.26 0.41 7.35
CA ILE A 32 5.65 -0.52 6.38
C ILE A 32 4.19 -0.80 6.74
N LEU A 33 3.89 -1.04 8.02
CA LEU A 33 2.53 -1.28 8.47
C LEU A 33 1.63 -0.07 8.20
N GLN A 34 2.12 1.13 8.49
CA GLN A 34 1.42 2.37 8.17
C GLN A 34 1.15 2.48 6.67
N PHE A 35 2.15 2.25 5.84
CA PHE A 35 1.97 2.28 4.37
C PHE A 35 0.92 1.27 3.89
N ILE A 36 0.89 0.06 4.45
CA ILE A 36 -0.14 -0.94 4.13
C ILE A 36 -1.53 -0.46 4.56
N GLU A 37 -1.66 0.07 5.79
CA GLU A 37 -2.93 0.57 6.30
C GLU A 37 -3.47 1.74 5.48
N GLU A 38 -2.60 2.65 5.01
CA GLU A 38 -2.98 3.83 4.23
C GLU A 38 -3.18 3.53 2.74
N THR A 39 -2.41 2.61 2.17
CA THR A 39 -2.39 2.38 0.70
C THR A 39 -3.15 1.12 0.29
N PHE A 40 -2.98 0.00 1.02
CA PHE A 40 -3.52 -1.30 0.60
C PHE A 40 -4.91 -1.61 1.14
N LEU A 41 -5.23 -1.14 2.35
CA LEU A 41 -6.53 -1.40 2.97
C LEU A 41 -7.63 -0.45 2.48
N GLY A 42 -7.26 0.51 1.64
CA GLY A 42 -8.17 1.49 1.07
C GLY A 42 -8.63 2.54 2.08
N GLN A 43 -9.57 3.37 1.65
CA GLN A 43 -10.11 4.44 2.47
C GLN A 43 -11.12 3.90 3.49
N LYS A 44 -11.14 4.54 4.66
CA LYS A 44 -12.13 4.28 5.69
C LYS A 44 -13.47 4.91 5.30
N ILE A 45 -14.50 4.09 5.11
CA ILE A 45 -15.84 4.55 4.72
C ILE A 45 -16.77 4.68 5.93
N LEU A 46 -16.85 3.64 6.76
CA LEU A 46 -17.71 3.61 7.94
C LEU A 46 -16.97 3.07 9.15
N SER A 47 -17.41 3.47 10.33
CA SER A 47 -16.94 2.99 11.61
C SER A 47 -18.08 2.84 12.60
N PRO A 48 -17.86 2.09 13.70
CA PRO A 48 -18.88 1.91 14.72
C PRO A 48 -19.35 3.21 15.39
N GLU A 49 -18.63 4.31 15.21
CA GLU A 49 -18.96 5.63 15.73
C GLU A 49 -19.93 6.42 14.83
N ASN A 50 -20.11 5.99 13.58
CA ASN A 50 -21.06 6.62 12.66
C ASN A 50 -22.51 6.42 13.12
N SER A 51 -23.32 7.43 12.90
CA SER A 51 -24.76 7.40 13.18
C SER A 51 -25.50 6.53 12.14
N ASP A 52 -26.69 6.04 12.51
CA ASP A 52 -27.54 5.28 11.58
C ASP A 52 -27.85 6.07 10.29
N ALA A 53 -27.93 7.40 10.37
CA ALA A 53 -28.18 8.25 9.21
C ALA A 53 -26.98 8.25 8.25
N GLU A 54 -25.75 8.43 8.75
CA GLU A 54 -24.53 8.38 7.94
C GLU A 54 -24.30 6.98 7.34
N ILE A 55 -24.64 5.93 8.09
CA ILE A 55 -24.57 4.54 7.59
C ILE A 55 -25.56 4.33 6.44
N ASN A 56 -26.80 4.81 6.58
CA ASN A 56 -27.81 4.67 5.53
C ASN A 56 -27.43 5.47 4.28
N GLU A 57 -26.91 6.69 4.45
CA GLU A 57 -26.44 7.53 3.35
C GLU A 57 -25.34 6.81 2.55
N ALA A 58 -24.31 6.27 3.22
CA ALA A 58 -23.26 5.51 2.55
C ALA A 58 -23.79 4.26 1.81
N ILE A 59 -24.79 3.58 2.37
CA ILE A 59 -25.44 2.41 1.75
C ILE A 59 -26.25 2.81 0.50
N GLU A 60 -26.90 3.97 0.51
CA GLU A 60 -27.72 4.43 -0.62
C GLU A 60 -26.88 5.02 -1.77
N GLU A 61 -25.70 5.57 -1.46
CA GLU A 61 -24.84 6.25 -2.44
C GLU A 61 -23.94 5.29 -3.24
N ASP A 62 -23.58 4.14 -2.68
CA ASP A 62 -22.63 3.21 -3.29
C ASP A 62 -23.25 1.81 -3.52
N TYR A 63 -23.24 1.36 -4.77
CA TYR A 63 -23.83 0.08 -5.18
C TYR A 63 -23.14 -1.14 -4.54
N ASP A 64 -21.81 -1.11 -4.36
CA ASP A 64 -21.07 -2.20 -3.75
C ASP A 64 -21.33 -2.26 -2.23
N ILE A 65 -21.51 -1.10 -1.60
CA ILE A 65 -21.94 -0.99 -0.19
C ILE A 65 -23.39 -1.47 -0.04
N GLU A 66 -24.31 -1.03 -0.89
CA GLU A 66 -25.72 -1.42 -0.89
C GLU A 66 -25.87 -2.95 -0.92
N ASN A 67 -25.19 -3.60 -1.88
CA ASN A 67 -25.25 -5.05 -2.05
C ASN A 67 -24.65 -5.84 -0.87
N ASN A 68 -23.94 -5.18 0.04
CA ASN A 68 -23.31 -5.80 1.20
C ASN A 68 -23.84 -5.25 2.54
N GLU A 69 -24.95 -4.52 2.56
CA GLU A 69 -25.53 -3.86 3.75
C GLU A 69 -25.53 -4.77 5.00
N ASP A 70 -26.11 -5.97 4.91
CA ASP A 70 -26.24 -6.89 6.05
C ASP A 70 -24.87 -7.23 6.67
N LYS A 71 -23.85 -7.43 5.82
CA LYS A 71 -22.48 -7.74 6.28
C LYS A 71 -21.82 -6.52 6.90
N ILE A 72 -22.04 -5.35 6.30
CA ILE A 72 -21.51 -4.07 6.77
C ILE A 72 -22.07 -3.75 8.16
N ARG A 73 -23.40 -3.80 8.33
CA ARG A 73 -24.04 -3.58 9.64
C ARG A 73 -23.57 -4.57 10.70
N LYS A 74 -23.44 -5.85 10.32
CA LYS A 74 -22.90 -6.86 11.24
C LYS A 74 -21.46 -6.52 11.66
N ALA A 75 -20.59 -6.18 10.71
CA ALA A 75 -19.21 -5.83 11.02
C ALA A 75 -19.11 -4.59 11.92
N LEU A 76 -19.92 -3.55 11.66
CA LEU A 76 -20.01 -2.36 12.51
C LEU A 76 -20.47 -2.71 13.93
N SER A 77 -21.47 -3.60 14.08
CA SER A 77 -21.94 -4.07 15.39
C SER A 77 -20.90 -4.89 16.17
N GLU A 78 -19.95 -5.50 15.46
CA GLU A 78 -18.80 -6.22 16.03
C GLU A 78 -17.62 -5.26 16.36
N GLY A 79 -17.79 -3.96 16.16
CA GLY A 79 -16.76 -2.95 16.42
C GLY A 79 -15.72 -2.81 15.32
N LYS A 80 -16.00 -3.29 14.10
CA LYS A 80 -15.08 -3.22 12.97
C LYS A 80 -15.32 -1.96 12.14
N THR A 81 -14.22 -1.40 11.65
CA THR A 81 -14.23 -0.35 10.62
C THR A 81 -14.40 -0.98 9.24
N ILE A 82 -15.18 -0.33 8.37
CA ILE A 82 -15.34 -0.69 6.97
C ILE A 82 -14.39 0.18 6.15
N CYS A 83 -13.52 -0.47 5.41
CA CYS A 83 -12.63 0.19 4.45
C CYS A 83 -12.94 -0.35 3.05
N GLU A 84 -12.71 0.49 2.05
CA GLU A 84 -12.92 0.19 0.65
C GLU A 84 -11.75 0.70 -0.19
N GLY A 85 -11.33 -0.11 -1.15
CA GLY A 85 -10.27 0.24 -2.09
C GLY A 85 -10.30 -0.67 -3.30
N ILE A 86 -9.60 -0.25 -4.36
CA ILE A 86 -9.58 -0.97 -5.63
C ILE A 86 -8.16 -1.49 -5.88
N LEU A 87 -8.06 -2.80 -6.09
CA LEU A 87 -6.86 -3.47 -6.59
C LEU A 87 -7.11 -3.89 -8.04
N ALA A 88 -6.51 -3.18 -9.00
CA ALA A 88 -6.62 -3.50 -10.41
C ALA A 88 -5.47 -4.42 -10.84
N PHE A 89 -5.81 -5.54 -11.50
CA PHE A 89 -4.86 -6.55 -11.99
C PHE A 89 -4.75 -6.61 -13.52
N GLU A 90 -5.51 -5.78 -14.25
CA GLU A 90 -5.46 -5.75 -15.72
C GLU A 90 -5.26 -4.31 -16.21
N GLU A 91 -4.32 -4.16 -17.15
CA GLU A 91 -3.85 -2.95 -17.87
C GLU A 91 -2.87 -2.00 -17.15
N ARG A 92 -2.89 -1.90 -15.83
CA ARG A 92 -1.78 -1.42 -14.98
C ARG A 92 -1.97 -2.11 -13.64
N ASP A 93 -0.98 -2.87 -13.17
CA ASP A 93 -1.03 -3.54 -11.86
C ASP A 93 -1.04 -2.47 -10.77
N CYS A 94 -2.18 -1.80 -10.54
CA CYS A 94 -2.23 -0.58 -9.75
C CYS A 94 -3.26 -0.58 -8.63
N ILE A 95 -2.86 0.02 -7.53
CA ILE A 95 -3.71 0.38 -6.39
C ILE A 95 -4.19 1.79 -6.62
N CYS A 96 -5.50 1.97 -6.72
CA CYS A 96 -6.11 3.28 -6.84
C CYS A 96 -6.36 3.83 -5.43
N THR A 97 -5.71 4.93 -5.08
CA THR A 97 -5.98 5.70 -3.87
C THR A 97 -6.41 7.11 -4.25
N ASP A 98 -6.95 7.87 -3.30
CA ASP A 98 -7.28 9.29 -3.49
C ASP A 98 -6.04 10.14 -3.82
N GLU A 99 -4.85 9.68 -3.42
CA GLU A 99 -3.58 10.37 -3.66
C GLU A 99 -2.96 10.02 -5.03
N GLY A 100 -3.46 8.99 -5.71
CA GLY A 100 -3.00 8.57 -7.02
C GLY A 100 -3.11 7.06 -7.27
N ASN A 101 -2.73 6.64 -8.48
CA ASN A 101 -2.63 5.23 -8.80
C ASN A 101 -1.18 4.79 -8.63
N TYR A 102 -0.94 3.83 -7.74
CA TYR A 102 0.36 3.21 -7.55
C TYR A 102 0.44 1.95 -8.37
N ASP A 103 1.32 1.87 -9.37
CA ASP A 103 1.59 0.59 -10.00
C ASP A 103 2.51 -0.30 -9.15
N LEU A 104 2.62 -1.58 -9.49
CA LEU A 104 3.45 -2.53 -8.74
C LEU A 104 4.93 -2.07 -8.62
N PRO A 105 5.57 -1.53 -9.68
CA PRO A 105 6.84 -0.82 -9.56
C PRO A 105 6.85 0.30 -8.51
N ASP A 106 5.87 1.21 -8.53
CA ASP A 106 5.77 2.32 -7.58
C ASP A 106 5.66 1.83 -6.14
N ILE A 107 4.87 0.76 -5.90
CA ILE A 107 4.73 0.14 -4.57
C ILE A 107 6.06 -0.43 -4.09
N CYS A 108 6.77 -1.12 -4.98
CA CYS A 108 8.06 -1.70 -4.66
C CYS A 108 9.11 -0.62 -4.35
N GLN A 109 9.11 0.49 -5.11
CA GLN A 109 9.95 1.66 -4.85
C GLN A 109 9.58 2.35 -3.52
N ALA A 110 8.29 2.55 -3.25
CA ALA A 110 7.82 3.17 -2.01
C ALA A 110 8.25 2.36 -0.78
N ILE A 111 8.05 1.04 -0.80
CA ILE A 111 8.51 0.14 0.28
C ILE A 111 10.04 0.21 0.43
N TRP A 112 10.78 0.26 -0.69
CA TRP A 112 12.23 0.37 -0.65
C TRP A 112 12.69 1.68 0.03
N HIS A 113 12.09 2.81 -0.34
CA HIS A 113 12.39 4.10 0.28
C HIS A 113 12.03 4.13 1.76
N ILE A 114 10.87 3.58 2.15
CA ILE A 114 10.49 3.43 3.55
C ILE A 114 11.56 2.65 4.34
N LEU A 115 12.07 1.56 3.78
CA LEU A 115 13.12 0.76 4.41
C LEU A 115 14.42 1.54 4.59
N GLU A 116 14.83 2.31 3.59
CA GLU A 116 16.06 3.11 3.63
C GLU A 116 15.96 4.28 4.61
N GLU A 117 14.89 5.08 4.53
CA GLU A 117 14.66 6.26 5.36
C GLU A 117 14.54 5.91 6.85
N ASN A 118 13.93 4.77 7.15
CA ASN A 118 13.73 4.30 8.52
C ASN A 118 14.84 3.35 9.00
N SER A 119 15.94 3.26 8.27
CA SER A 119 16.99 2.25 8.52
C SER A 119 17.73 2.42 9.84
N GLU A 120 18.02 3.65 10.29
CA GLU A 120 18.92 3.90 11.43
C GLU A 120 20.25 3.12 11.34
N GLY A 121 20.81 2.99 10.13
CA GLY A 121 22.00 2.17 9.84
C GLY A 121 21.78 0.67 10.02
N ASN A 122 20.52 0.20 9.93
CA ASN A 122 20.15 -1.21 9.83
C ASN A 122 20.17 -1.72 8.38
N PHE A 123 20.10 -0.80 7.43
CA PHE A 123 19.93 -1.05 6.01
C PHE A 123 20.78 -0.03 5.25
N ASP A 124 21.83 -0.51 4.58
CA ASP A 124 22.81 0.29 3.86
C ASP A 124 22.81 -0.15 2.40
N VAL A 125 22.32 0.71 1.50
CA VAL A 125 22.33 0.46 0.06
C VAL A 125 23.76 0.63 -0.46
N ILE A 126 24.33 -0.44 -1.01
CA ILE A 126 25.68 -0.42 -1.60
C ILE A 126 25.59 -0.05 -3.08
N ASN A 127 24.59 -0.59 -3.79
CA ASN A 127 24.31 -0.28 -5.18
C ASN A 127 22.87 -0.66 -5.50
N ASP A 128 22.04 0.29 -5.87
CA ASP A 128 20.73 0.07 -6.44
C ASP A 128 20.56 0.88 -7.73
N ASP A 129 19.55 0.52 -8.51
CA ASP A 129 19.10 1.22 -9.72
C ASP A 129 17.64 0.86 -9.90
N LEU A 130 16.80 1.57 -9.14
CA LEU A 130 15.37 1.31 -9.03
C LEU A 130 14.54 2.21 -9.94
N GLU A 131 15.18 3.12 -10.68
CA GLU A 131 14.52 3.95 -11.68
C GLU A 131 14.00 3.03 -12.81
N TYR A 132 12.68 3.02 -13.00
CA TYR A 132 11.98 2.30 -14.06
C TYR A 132 11.29 3.29 -15.01
#